data_AF-A0A4Z1JBL0-F1
#
_entry.id   AF-A0A4Z1JBL0-F1
#
_cell.length_a   1.000
_cell.length_b   1.000
_cell.length_c   1.000
_cell.angle_alpha   90.00
_cell.angle_beta   90.00
_cell.angle_gamma   90.00
#
_symmetry.space_group_name_H-M   'P 1'
#
loop_
_entity.id
_entity.type
_entity.pdbx_description
1 polymer ?
#
loop_
_entity_poly.entity_id
_entity_poly.type
_entity_poly.pdbx_seq_one_letter_code
_entity_poly.pdbx_strand_id
1 'polypeptide(L)'
;MMPLLYEIIRQVEYENNLVLVAMHSHGGLVGSGAIPEELTYTYRKARGLSGGVIHLYYFSAFILPVGQSVLGAFGESPNNDIRPDGRFGILNGASILYNDLSDSDAQYWESQLILQSYNVQKTKLTRCSFEMPGDVVSTAGAQVDRCNAGHSAMLSQTALLAEKISTAAELAIQEANDGI
;
A
#
# COMPACT_ATOMS: atom_id res chain seq x y z
N MET A 1 -15.42 0.76 -2.24
CA MET A 1 -14.16 0.11 -1.84
C MET A 1 -14.31 -1.40 -2.04
N MET A 2 -14.39 -1.82 -3.30
CA MET A 2 -14.52 -3.23 -3.72
C MET A 2 -13.63 -3.66 -4.91
N PRO A 3 -12.99 -2.78 -5.71
CA PRO A 3 -12.16 -3.25 -6.84
C PRO A 3 -10.97 -4.12 -6.44
N LEU A 4 -10.23 -3.76 -5.38
CA LEU A 4 -9.01 -4.46 -5.00
C LEU A 4 -9.27 -5.90 -4.51
N LEU A 5 -10.23 -6.09 -3.60
CA LEU A 5 -10.58 -7.42 -3.11
C LEU A 5 -11.09 -8.32 -4.26
N TYR A 6 -11.92 -7.80 -5.15
CA TYR A 6 -12.37 -8.57 -6.31
C TYR A 6 -11.23 -9.00 -7.22
N GLU A 7 -10.26 -8.12 -7.48
CA GLU A 7 -9.11 -8.51 -8.30
C GLU A 7 -8.23 -9.54 -7.59
N ILE A 8 -8.02 -9.41 -6.28
CA ILE A 8 -7.27 -10.42 -5.50
C ILE A 8 -8.00 -11.76 -5.54
N ILE A 9 -9.33 -11.78 -5.32
CA ILE A 9 -10.15 -12.99 -5.44
C ILE A 9 -10.01 -13.61 -6.84
N ARG A 10 -10.13 -12.80 -7.89
CA ARG A 10 -9.98 -13.27 -9.28
C ARG A 10 -8.64 -13.96 -9.48
N GLN A 11 -7.56 -13.29 -9.11
CA GLN A 11 -6.21 -13.80 -9.28
C GLN A 11 -5.95 -15.06 -8.44
N VAL A 12 -6.40 -15.08 -7.19
CA VAL A 12 -6.11 -16.18 -6.25
C VAL A 12 -7.01 -17.40 -6.49
N GLU A 13 -8.33 -17.20 -6.63
CA GLU A 13 -9.29 -18.30 -6.62
C GLU A 13 -9.64 -18.81 -8.01
N TYR A 14 -9.69 -17.92 -9.01
CA TYR A 14 -10.08 -18.28 -10.37
C TYR A 14 -8.85 -18.58 -11.24
N GLU A 15 -7.81 -17.76 -11.14
CA GLU A 15 -6.58 -17.94 -11.92
C GLU A 15 -5.52 -18.81 -11.21
N ASN A 16 -5.72 -19.10 -9.91
CA ASN A 16 -4.77 -19.86 -9.08
C ASN A 16 -3.36 -19.24 -8.98
N ASN A 17 -3.25 -17.92 -9.12
CA ASN A 17 -1.98 -17.21 -9.10
C ASN A 17 -1.45 -17.02 -7.67
N LEU A 18 -0.13 -16.97 -7.56
CA LEU A 18 0.55 -16.40 -6.41
C LEU A 18 0.58 -14.88 -6.58
N VAL A 19 0.15 -14.15 -5.56
CA VAL A 19 -0.08 -12.70 -5.66
C VAL A 19 0.78 -11.96 -4.64
N LEU A 20 1.57 -11.01 -5.12
CA LEU A 20 2.14 -9.94 -4.31
C LEU A 20 1.25 -8.70 -4.42
N VAL A 21 0.91 -8.07 -3.29
CA VAL A 21 0.11 -6.84 -3.29
C VAL A 21 1.01 -5.65 -2.97
N ALA A 22 1.26 -4.81 -3.97
CA ALA A 22 2.04 -3.58 -3.83
C ALA A 22 1.14 -2.40 -3.44
N MET A 23 1.49 -1.71 -2.36
CA MET A 23 0.67 -0.68 -1.73
C MET A 23 1.47 0.61 -1.55
N HIS A 24 0.90 1.70 -2.08
CA HIS A 24 1.47 3.04 -2.04
C HIS A 24 0.59 3.99 -1.22
N SER A 25 1.19 4.88 -0.42
CA SER A 25 0.48 5.95 0.28
C SER A 25 -0.76 5.44 1.03
N HIS A 26 -1.93 6.04 0.81
CA HIS A 26 -3.22 5.60 1.34
C HIS A 26 -3.60 4.16 0.96
N GLY A 27 -3.08 3.65 -0.17
CA GLY A 27 -3.21 2.26 -0.58
C GLY A 27 -2.69 1.26 0.45
N GLY A 28 -1.76 1.67 1.33
CA GLY A 28 -1.35 0.88 2.49
C GLY A 28 -2.52 0.52 3.38
N LEU A 29 -3.40 1.47 3.71
CA LEU A 29 -4.59 1.22 4.54
C LEU A 29 -5.62 0.36 3.80
N VAL A 30 -5.84 0.67 2.52
CA VAL A 30 -6.81 -0.06 1.69
C VAL A 30 -6.39 -1.52 1.55
N GLY A 31 -5.13 -1.80 1.22
CA GLY A 31 -4.62 -3.16 1.04
C GLY A 31 -4.46 -3.92 2.36
N SER A 32 -4.03 -3.26 3.44
CA SER A 32 -4.07 -3.80 4.80
C SER A 32 -5.47 -4.25 5.19
N GLY A 33 -6.48 -3.51 4.75
CA GLY A 33 -7.88 -3.82 5.00
C GLY A 33 -8.53 -4.66 3.90
N ALA A 34 -7.80 -5.16 2.89
CA ALA A 34 -8.43 -5.82 1.74
C ALA A 34 -8.31 -7.34 1.78
N ILE A 35 -7.26 -7.90 2.38
CA ILE A 35 -6.89 -9.30 2.19
C ILE A 35 -7.33 -10.10 3.42
N PRO A 36 -8.43 -10.86 3.33
CA PRO A 36 -8.83 -11.74 4.42
C PRO A 36 -7.94 -12.98 4.46
N GLU A 37 -7.94 -13.67 5.60
CA GLU A 37 -7.04 -14.81 5.88
C GLU A 37 -7.18 -15.92 4.82
N GLU A 38 -8.39 -16.17 4.33
CA GLU A 38 -8.69 -17.22 3.35
C GLU A 38 -8.03 -17.04 1.98
N LEU A 39 -7.57 -15.82 1.67
CA LEU A 39 -6.84 -15.53 0.44
C LEU A 39 -5.33 -15.62 0.62
N THR A 40 -4.83 -15.83 1.83
CA THR A 40 -3.38 -15.99 2.08
C THR A 40 -2.87 -17.34 1.56
N TYR A 41 -1.64 -17.37 1.07
CA TYR A 41 -1.02 -18.61 0.60
C TYR A 41 -0.93 -19.68 1.69
N THR A 42 -0.55 -19.31 2.92
CA THR A 42 -0.45 -20.24 4.05
C THR A 42 -1.78 -20.91 4.37
N TYR A 43 -2.88 -20.14 4.44
CA TYR A 43 -4.21 -20.68 4.70
C TYR A 43 -4.65 -21.67 3.61
N ARG A 44 -4.40 -21.33 2.35
CA ARG A 44 -4.79 -22.10 1.16
C ARG A 44 -3.97 -23.38 1.03
N LYS A 45 -2.65 -23.29 1.16
CA LYS A 45 -1.72 -24.43 1.13
C LYS A 45 -2.07 -25.47 2.20
N ALA A 46 -2.36 -25.04 3.43
CA ALA A 46 -2.77 -25.93 4.52
C ALA A 46 -4.06 -26.73 4.23
N ARG A 47 -4.85 -26.30 3.24
CA ARG A 47 -6.10 -26.94 2.80
C ARG A 47 -5.98 -27.60 1.43
N GLY A 48 -4.78 -27.68 0.86
CA GLY A 48 -4.56 -28.23 -0.47
C GLY A 48 -5.13 -27.38 -1.60
N LEU A 49 -5.37 -26.09 -1.36
CA LEU A 49 -5.84 -25.13 -2.37
C LEU A 49 -4.66 -24.45 -3.05
N SER A 50 -4.78 -24.22 -4.36
CA SER A 50 -3.79 -23.49 -5.17
C SER A 50 -3.95 -21.97 -5.04
N GLY A 51 -2.89 -21.24 -5.40
CA GLY A 51 -2.86 -19.78 -5.37
C GLY A 51 -2.82 -19.19 -3.97
N GLY A 52 -2.68 -17.87 -3.89
CA GLY A 52 -2.74 -17.13 -2.62
C GLY A 52 -1.89 -15.88 -2.64
N VAL A 53 -2.21 -14.96 -1.73
CA VAL A 53 -1.35 -13.82 -1.45
C VAL A 53 -0.12 -14.30 -0.70
N ILE A 54 1.05 -14.10 -1.32
CA ILE A 54 2.36 -14.54 -0.80
C ILE A 54 3.16 -13.40 -0.16
N HIS A 55 2.86 -12.15 -0.50
CA HIS A 55 3.63 -11.01 0.02
C HIS A 55 2.85 -9.70 0.01
N LEU A 56 3.16 -8.85 1.00
CA LEU A 56 2.63 -7.49 1.12
C LEU A 56 3.79 -6.50 0.97
N TYR A 57 3.78 -5.72 -0.11
CA TYR A 57 4.86 -4.78 -0.42
C TYR A 57 4.40 -3.35 -0.16
N TYR A 58 4.87 -2.73 0.93
CA TYR A 58 4.56 -1.35 1.27
C TYR A 58 5.68 -0.42 0.81
N PHE A 59 5.35 0.64 0.08
CA PHE A 59 6.31 1.65 -0.34
C PHE A 59 5.71 3.05 -0.23
N SER A 60 6.38 3.92 0.52
CA SER A 60 5.87 5.26 0.86
C SER A 60 4.40 5.23 1.30
N ALA A 61 4.04 4.23 2.13
CA ALA A 61 2.65 3.88 2.44
C ALA A 61 2.36 3.96 3.94
N PHE A 62 1.08 4.17 4.26
CA PHE A 62 0.63 4.15 5.64
C PHE A 62 0.47 2.71 6.13
N ILE A 63 1.01 2.45 7.33
CA ILE A 63 0.83 1.23 8.09
C ILE A 63 0.30 1.65 9.46
N LEU A 64 -0.95 1.32 9.78
CA LEU A 64 -1.62 1.70 11.02
C LEU A 64 -2.25 0.47 11.69
N PRO A 65 -2.38 0.46 13.02
CA PRO A 65 -3.08 -0.63 13.71
C PRO A 65 -4.60 -0.51 13.54
N VAL A 66 -5.31 -1.63 13.76
CA VAL A 66 -6.78 -1.67 13.78
C VAL A 66 -7.33 -0.63 14.77
N GLY A 67 -8.40 0.06 14.38
CA GLY A 67 -9.04 1.10 15.16
C GLY A 67 -8.48 2.52 14.93
N GLN A 68 -7.32 2.65 14.27
CA GLN A 68 -6.72 3.94 13.92
C GLN A 68 -7.12 4.40 12.52
N SER A 69 -7.06 5.72 12.32
CA SER A 69 -7.22 6.41 11.04
C SER A 69 -6.07 7.41 10.85
N VAL A 70 -5.85 7.91 9.63
CA VAL A 70 -4.77 8.88 9.38
C VAL A 70 -4.96 10.14 10.23
N LEU A 71 -6.18 10.68 10.28
CA LEU A 71 -6.53 11.83 11.11
C LEU A 71 -6.37 11.52 12.61
N GLY A 72 -6.74 10.31 13.04
CA GLY A 72 -6.61 9.90 14.45
C GLY A 72 -5.15 9.74 14.89
N ALA A 73 -4.29 9.23 14.00
CA ALA A 73 -2.90 8.95 14.29
C ALA A 73 -1.99 10.19 14.15
N PHE A 74 -2.24 11.04 13.15
CA PHE A 74 -1.34 12.14 12.78
C PHE A 74 -1.96 13.53 12.93
N GLY A 75 -3.27 13.63 13.18
CA GLY A 75 -3.99 14.90 13.17
C GLY A 75 -4.23 15.44 11.77
N GLU A 76 -4.76 16.66 11.70
CA GLU A 76 -5.04 17.33 10.43
C GLU A 76 -3.77 17.96 9.86
N SER A 77 -3.58 17.85 8.55
CA SER A 77 -2.43 18.45 7.86
C SER A 77 -2.77 19.86 7.38
N PRO A 78 -1.89 20.86 7.59
CA PRO A 78 -2.07 22.19 7.01
C PRO A 78 -2.01 22.18 5.47
N ASN A 79 -1.50 21.10 4.88
CA ASN A 79 -1.44 20.92 3.43
C ASN A 79 -2.69 20.26 2.83
N ASN A 80 -3.71 19.93 3.63
CA ASN A 80 -4.95 19.40 3.08
C ASN A 80 -5.85 20.54 2.55
N ASP A 81 -6.09 20.56 1.24
CA ASP A 81 -7.10 21.41 0.60
C ASP A 81 -8.48 20.76 0.72
N ILE A 82 -9.13 20.90 1.89
CA ILE A 82 -10.45 20.32 2.14
C ILE A 82 -11.52 21.21 1.48
N ARG A 83 -12.20 20.66 0.49
CA ARG A 83 -13.23 21.37 -0.28
C ARG A 83 -14.61 21.24 0.38
N PRO A 84 -15.52 22.23 0.17
CA PRO A 84 -16.87 22.20 0.73
C PRO A 84 -17.70 20.96 0.35
N ASP A 85 -17.36 20.30 -0.76
CA ASP A 85 -18.02 19.08 -1.23
C ASP A 85 -17.52 17.79 -0.57
N GLY A 86 -16.67 17.90 0.46
CA GLY A 86 -16.17 16.77 1.24
C GLY A 86 -15.04 15.99 0.56
N ARG A 87 -14.45 16.52 -0.51
CA ARG A 87 -13.21 16.01 -1.10
C ARG A 87 -12.01 16.80 -0.59
N PHE A 88 -10.81 16.24 -0.70
CA PHE A 88 -9.59 16.99 -0.45
C PHE A 88 -8.48 16.66 -1.45
N GLY A 89 -7.59 17.63 -1.64
CA GLY A 89 -6.32 17.49 -2.34
C GLY A 89 -5.15 17.84 -1.43
N ILE A 90 -3.94 17.71 -1.95
CA ILE A 90 -2.71 18.12 -1.25
C ILE A 90 -2.25 19.43 -1.87
N LEU A 91 -2.18 20.48 -1.05
CA LEU A 91 -1.54 21.75 -1.38
C LEU A 91 -0.04 21.55 -1.54
N ASN A 92 0.58 22.26 -2.49
CA ASN A 92 2.01 22.18 -2.76
C ASN A 92 2.47 20.75 -3.09
N GLY A 93 1.66 20.01 -3.86
CA GLY A 93 1.98 18.66 -4.30
C GLY A 93 3.32 18.57 -5.04
N ALA A 94 3.72 19.61 -5.76
CA ALA A 94 5.02 19.65 -6.42
C ALA A 94 6.19 19.49 -5.43
N SER A 95 6.14 20.21 -4.30
CA SER A 95 7.21 20.19 -3.28
C SER A 95 7.05 19.11 -2.21
N ILE A 96 5.86 18.51 -2.08
CA ILE A 96 5.59 17.47 -1.08
C ILE A 96 5.67 16.07 -1.68
N LEU A 97 5.11 15.89 -2.88
CA LEU A 97 4.92 14.58 -3.48
C LEU A 97 5.89 14.30 -4.63
N TYR A 98 6.29 15.35 -5.36
CA TYR A 98 7.11 15.28 -6.56
C TYR A 98 8.45 16.02 -6.42
N ASN A 99 8.93 16.13 -5.17
CA ASN A 99 10.03 17.00 -4.75
C ASN A 99 11.42 16.59 -5.28
N ASP A 100 11.50 15.44 -5.94
CA ASP A 100 12.69 14.86 -6.52
C ASP A 100 12.67 14.85 -8.06
N LEU A 101 11.66 15.49 -8.66
CA LEU A 101 11.57 15.74 -10.09
C LEU A 101 12.11 17.14 -10.44
N SER A 102 12.24 17.42 -11.74
CA SER A 102 12.47 18.79 -12.22
C SER A 102 11.26 19.68 -11.87
N ASP A 103 11.47 20.99 -11.69
CA ASP A 103 10.38 21.91 -11.37
C ASP A 103 9.21 21.81 -12.38
N SER A 104 9.51 21.68 -13.66
CA SER A 104 8.49 21.53 -14.71
C SER A 104 7.70 20.23 -14.59
N ASP A 105 8.38 19.12 -14.30
CA ASP A 105 7.71 17.82 -14.13
C ASP A 105 6.91 17.77 -12.84
N ALA A 106 7.44 18.32 -11.75
CA ALA A 106 6.77 18.40 -10.46
C ALA A 106 5.47 19.21 -10.56
N GLN A 107 5.51 20.37 -11.23
CA GLN A 107 4.31 21.18 -11.50
C GLN A 107 3.33 20.48 -12.43
N TYR A 108 3.84 19.79 -13.46
CA TYR A 108 3.01 18.99 -14.35
C TYR A 108 2.25 17.92 -13.55
N TRP A 109 2.94 17.12 -12.73
CA TRP A 109 2.30 16.05 -11.97
C TRP A 109 1.41 16.56 -10.84
N GLU A 110 1.75 17.70 -10.21
CA GLU A 110 0.84 18.38 -9.28
C GLU A 110 -0.49 18.74 -9.96
N SER A 111 -0.46 19.23 -11.21
CA SER A 111 -1.67 19.54 -11.97
C SER A 111 -2.54 18.31 -12.28
N GLN A 112 -1.97 17.11 -12.23
CA GLN A 112 -2.68 15.85 -12.44
C GLN A 112 -3.30 15.27 -11.16
N LEU A 113 -3.07 15.90 -10.00
CA LEU A 113 -3.65 15.43 -8.74
C LEU A 113 -5.17 15.52 -8.77
N ILE A 114 -5.80 14.37 -8.54
CA ILE A 114 -7.25 14.26 -8.43
C ILE A 114 -7.65 14.32 -6.96
N LEU A 115 -8.72 15.04 -6.68
CA LEU A 115 -9.29 15.07 -5.33
C LEU A 115 -9.85 13.71 -4.94
N GLN A 116 -9.55 13.30 -3.72
CA GLN A 116 -10.11 12.10 -3.10
C GLN A 116 -11.11 12.48 -2.01
N SER A 117 -11.94 11.54 -1.56
CA SER A 117 -12.85 11.80 -0.45
C SER A 117 -12.07 12.11 0.82
N TYR A 118 -12.43 13.16 1.55
CA TYR A 118 -11.80 13.48 2.84
C TYR A 118 -12.07 12.40 3.91
N ASN A 119 -13.10 11.56 3.72
CA ASN A 119 -13.37 10.43 4.60
C ASN A 119 -12.23 9.41 4.66
N VAL A 120 -11.33 9.37 3.67
CA VAL A 120 -10.13 8.49 3.73
C VAL A 120 -9.23 8.82 4.91
N GLN A 121 -9.22 10.09 5.36
CA GLN A 121 -8.47 10.53 6.54
C GLN A 121 -9.11 10.03 7.84
N LYS A 122 -10.44 9.92 7.85
CA LYS A 122 -11.25 9.59 9.04
C LYS A 122 -11.52 8.11 9.21
N THR A 123 -11.43 7.35 8.13
CA THR A 123 -11.83 5.93 8.10
C THR A 123 -10.87 5.13 8.97
N LYS A 124 -11.43 4.48 10.00
CA LYS A 124 -10.67 3.59 10.88
C LYS A 124 -10.47 2.24 10.22
N LEU A 125 -9.28 1.67 10.35
CA LEU A 125 -9.05 0.29 9.97
C LEU A 125 -9.88 -0.64 10.86
N THR A 126 -10.62 -1.56 10.26
CA THR A 126 -11.42 -2.56 10.97
C THR A 126 -10.77 -3.95 10.96
N ARG A 127 -9.79 -4.15 10.09
CA ARG A 127 -8.98 -5.37 9.95
C ARG A 127 -7.60 -5.00 9.39
N CYS A 128 -6.61 -5.85 9.65
CA CYS A 128 -5.27 -5.79 9.05
C CYS A 128 -4.87 -7.19 8.55
N SER A 129 -4.32 -7.27 7.34
CA SER A 129 -3.83 -8.49 6.70
C SER A 129 -2.53 -9.05 7.31
N PHE A 130 -2.06 -8.45 8.40
CA PHE A 130 -0.85 -8.82 9.13
C PHE A 130 -1.10 -8.55 10.61
N GLU A 131 -0.47 -9.34 11.47
CA GLU A 131 -0.45 -9.10 12.91
C GLU A 131 0.55 -7.98 13.22
N MET A 132 0.07 -6.92 13.89
CA MET A 132 0.93 -5.88 14.45
C MET A 132 1.14 -6.16 15.94
N PRO A 133 2.35 -6.59 16.37
CA PRO A 133 2.67 -6.61 17.79
C PRO A 133 2.88 -5.18 18.29
N GLY A 134 1.83 -4.57 18.86
CA GLY A 134 1.93 -3.31 19.62
C GLY A 134 2.41 -2.06 18.85
N ASP A 135 2.71 -1.00 19.61
CA ASP A 135 2.87 0.40 19.16
C ASP A 135 4.19 0.76 18.45
N VAL A 136 4.94 -0.20 17.89
CA VAL A 136 6.28 0.11 17.33
C VAL A 136 6.49 -0.49 15.94
N VAL A 137 7.14 0.32 15.09
CA VAL A 137 7.70 0.06 13.76
C VAL A 137 8.80 -1.04 13.75
N SER A 138 8.75 -2.00 14.68
CA SER A 138 9.35 -3.31 14.54
C SER A 138 8.25 -4.26 14.09
N THR A 139 7.81 -4.05 12.85
CA THR A 139 6.82 -4.89 12.18
C THR A 139 7.27 -6.35 12.20
N ALA A 140 6.35 -7.25 12.58
CA ALA A 140 6.55 -8.69 12.74
C ALA A 140 7.36 -9.34 11.58
N GLY A 141 8.68 -9.40 11.71
CA GLY A 141 9.56 -9.99 10.69
C GLY A 141 9.64 -9.24 9.36
N ALA A 142 9.24 -7.96 9.29
CA ALA A 142 9.28 -7.23 8.02
C ALA A 142 10.71 -6.90 7.58
N GLN A 143 10.98 -7.04 6.28
CA GLN A 143 12.20 -6.56 5.66
C GLN A 143 12.03 -5.09 5.25
N VAL A 144 13.00 -4.25 5.62
CA VAL A 144 12.98 -2.81 5.29
C VAL A 144 14.14 -2.49 4.36
N ASP A 145 13.77 -2.06 3.15
CA ASP A 145 14.71 -1.57 2.14
C ASP A 145 14.52 -0.05 1.98
N ARG A 146 15.62 0.69 1.91
CA ARG A 146 15.62 2.15 1.80
C ARG A 146 16.19 2.57 0.45
N CYS A 147 15.53 3.53 -0.20
CA CYS A 147 16.01 4.19 -1.40
C CYS A 147 15.82 5.70 -1.32
N ASN A 148 16.51 6.42 -2.19
CA ASN A 148 16.37 7.87 -2.34
C ASN A 148 15.38 8.16 -3.49
N ALA A 149 14.12 8.41 -3.13
CA ALA A 149 13.05 8.77 -4.04
C ALA A 149 11.96 9.57 -3.30
N GLY A 150 11.22 10.40 -4.04
CA GLY A 150 10.08 11.19 -3.58
C GLY A 150 8.85 10.33 -3.31
N HIS A 151 7.83 10.95 -2.72
CA HIS A 151 6.65 10.23 -2.24
C HIS A 151 5.81 9.63 -3.38
N SER A 152 5.62 10.36 -4.48
CA SER A 152 4.76 9.94 -5.59
C SER A 152 5.35 8.77 -6.38
N ALA A 153 4.95 7.55 -5.99
CA ALA A 153 5.27 6.27 -6.61
C ALA A 153 6.69 6.15 -7.21
N MET A 154 7.65 6.86 -6.60
CA MET A 154 9.04 6.96 -7.05
C MET A 154 9.17 7.27 -8.55
N LEU A 155 8.43 8.27 -9.07
CA LEU A 155 8.45 8.62 -10.51
C LEU A 155 9.85 8.95 -11.05
N SER A 156 10.76 9.44 -10.22
CA SER A 156 12.17 9.68 -10.55
C SER A 156 13.00 8.39 -10.68
N GLN A 157 12.52 7.27 -10.12
CA GLN A 157 13.24 6.02 -9.91
C GLN A 157 12.37 4.79 -10.24
N THR A 158 11.56 4.87 -11.30
CA THR A 158 10.60 3.82 -11.66
C THR A 158 11.27 2.47 -11.94
N ALA A 159 12.46 2.47 -12.56
CA ALA A 159 13.24 1.26 -12.80
C ALA A 159 13.68 0.60 -11.48
N LEU A 160 14.17 1.38 -10.52
CA LEU A 160 14.56 0.89 -9.20
C LEU A 160 13.35 0.33 -8.44
N LEU A 161 12.20 1.00 -8.50
CA LEU A 161 10.98 0.50 -7.87
C LEU A 161 10.54 -0.84 -8.49
N ALA A 162 10.56 -0.94 -9.82
CA ALA A 162 10.21 -2.17 -10.53
C ALA A 162 11.17 -3.32 -10.20
N GLU A 163 12.48 -3.04 -10.11
CA GLU A 163 13.49 -3.99 -9.68
C GLU A 163 13.20 -4.49 -8.27
N LYS A 164 13.00 -3.59 -7.30
CA LYS A 164 12.72 -3.96 -5.90
C LYS A 164 11.44 -4.77 -5.75
N ILE A 165 10.38 -4.44 -6.48
CA ILE A 165 9.13 -5.21 -6.48
C ILE A 165 9.37 -6.60 -7.08
N SER A 166 10.11 -6.69 -8.18
CA SER A 166 10.43 -7.97 -8.83
C SER A 166 11.26 -8.86 -7.92
N THR A 167 12.30 -8.32 -7.29
CA THR A 167 13.12 -9.06 -6.32
C THR A 167 12.30 -9.54 -5.13
N ALA A 168 11.42 -8.70 -4.57
CA ALA A 168 10.53 -9.12 -3.48
C ALA A 168 9.57 -10.24 -3.92
N ALA A 169 9.06 -10.20 -5.15
CA ALA A 169 8.22 -11.25 -5.69
C ALA A 169 8.98 -12.57 -5.88
N GLU A 170 10.19 -12.52 -6.44
CA GLU A 170 11.05 -13.70 -6.62
C GLU A 170 11.39 -14.37 -5.29
N LEU A 171 11.76 -13.56 -4.27
CA LEU A 171 12.03 -14.05 -2.92
C LEU A 171 10.79 -14.70 -2.31
N ALA A 172 9.62 -14.05 -2.40
CA ALA A 172 8.38 -14.59 -1.86
C ALA A 172 7.93 -15.89 -2.56
N ILE A 173 8.19 -16.04 -3.86
CA ILE A 173 7.95 -17.29 -4.59
C ILE A 173 8.88 -18.39 -4.09
N GLN A 174 10.17 -18.06 -3.89
CA GLN A 174 11.14 -19.01 -3.36
C GLN A 174 10.74 -19.50 -1.95
N GLU A 175 10.38 -18.58 -1.05
CA GLU A 175 9.88 -18.90 0.29
C GLU A 175 8.62 -19.78 0.25
N ALA A 176 7.68 -19.49 -0.64
CA ALA A 176 6.46 -20.28 -0.81
C ALA A 176 6.76 -21.73 -1.26
N ASN A 177 7.72 -21.90 -2.17
CA ASN A 177 8.18 -23.19 -2.67
C ASN A 177 8.96 -23.99 -1.63
N ASP A 178 9.80 -23.32 -0.85
CA ASP A 178 10.67 -23.95 0.16
C ASP A 178 9.91 -24.45 1.40
N GLY A 179 8.60 -24.18 1.48
CA GLY A 179 7.71 -24.82 2.44
C GLY A 179 7.06 -23.85 3.40
N ILE A 180 7.81 -22.85 3.89
CA ILE A 180 7.62 -22.19 5.20
C ILE A 180 7.38 -23.22 6.32
#